data_AF-A0A0D2FQK5-F1
#
_entry.id   AF-A0A0D2FQK5-F1
#
_cell.length_a   1.000
_cell.length_b   1.000
_cell.length_c   1.000
_cell.angle_alpha   90.00
_cell.angle_beta   90.00
_cell.angle_gamma   90.00
#
_symmetry.space_group_name_H-M   'P 1'
#
loop_
_entity.id
_entity.type
_entity.pdbx_description
1 polymer ?
#
loop_
_entity_poly.entity_id
_entity_poly.type
_entity_poly.pdbx_seq_one_letter_code
_entity_poly.pdbx_strand_id
1 'polypeptide(L)'
;MAAREAARRKPFVVSLGDPKYVGEEFLDEFKRDFDFDVLPATNRKETQELLPQFIAKSRPIDGFIIRMGTIPYEPFDEDLLGALLPTCKIIASASAGYNEFDVDWMTRNNVW
;
A
#
# COMPACT_ATOMS: atom_id res chain seq x y z
N MET A 1 14.79 -19.34 -17.20
CA MET A 1 13.62 -20.22 -17.43
C MET A 1 13.10 -20.83 -16.12
N ALA A 2 12.88 -20.00 -15.07
CA ALA A 2 12.34 -20.47 -13.77
C ALA A 2 11.19 -19.58 -13.24
N ALA A 3 10.83 -18.51 -13.96
CA ALA A 3 9.87 -17.50 -13.47
C ALA A 3 8.44 -17.69 -13.99
N ARG A 4 8.15 -18.75 -14.75
CA ARG A 4 6.89 -18.88 -15.48
C ARG A 4 5.85 -19.78 -14.79
N GLU A 5 6.16 -20.32 -13.61
CA GLU A 5 5.40 -21.43 -13.02
C GLU A 5 5.24 -21.36 -11.48
N ALA A 6 5.36 -20.18 -10.87
CA ALA A 6 4.57 -19.94 -9.67
C ALA A 6 3.16 -19.64 -10.17
N ALA A 7 2.18 -20.50 -9.88
CA ALA A 7 0.76 -20.22 -10.16
C ALA A 7 0.50 -18.75 -9.83
N ARG A 8 0.17 -17.94 -10.85
CA ARG A 8 0.29 -16.47 -10.81
C ARG A 8 -0.63 -15.92 -9.72
N ARG A 9 -0.10 -15.83 -8.50
CA ARG A 9 -0.83 -15.36 -7.33
C ARG A 9 -1.38 -13.97 -7.65
N LYS A 10 -2.61 -13.70 -7.24
CA LYS A 10 -3.17 -12.36 -7.35
C LYS A 10 -2.23 -11.36 -6.67
N PRO A 11 -1.99 -10.17 -7.25
CA PRO A 11 -1.18 -9.16 -6.58
C PRO A 11 -1.83 -8.79 -5.23
N PHE A 12 -1.00 -8.59 -4.21
CA PHE A 12 -1.46 -8.20 -2.89
C PHE A 12 -1.54 -6.69 -2.75
N VAL A 13 -2.74 -6.16 -2.56
CA VAL A 13 -3.00 -4.74 -2.41
C VAL A 13 -3.48 -4.43 -1.00
N VAL A 14 -2.88 -3.45 -0.35
CA VAL A 14 -3.22 -3.09 1.02
C VAL A 14 -3.65 -1.63 1.11
N SER A 15 -4.77 -1.36 1.76
CA SER A 15 -5.23 0.00 2.07
C SER A 15 -4.76 0.45 3.44
N LEU A 16 -4.24 1.69 3.51
CA LEU A 16 -3.97 2.37 4.77
C LEU A 16 -5.27 2.87 5.39
N GLY A 17 -5.74 2.14 6.39
CA GLY A 17 -7.03 2.31 7.02
C GLY A 17 -8.19 1.82 6.15
N ASP A 18 -9.36 1.72 6.79
CA ASP A 18 -10.57 1.12 6.24
C ASP A 18 -11.22 1.98 5.12
N PRO A 19 -11.39 1.46 3.89
CA PRO A 19 -12.00 2.19 2.77
C PRO A 19 -13.54 2.27 2.86
N LYS A 20 -14.07 2.82 3.96
CA LYS A 20 -15.51 2.87 4.33
C LYS A 20 -16.48 3.41 3.27
N TYR A 21 -15.99 4.23 2.34
CA TYR A 21 -16.81 4.88 1.32
C TYR A 21 -16.77 4.16 -0.03
N VAL A 22 -16.01 3.07 -0.14
CA VAL A 22 -15.99 2.22 -1.32
C VAL A 22 -17.15 1.23 -1.19
N GLY A 23 -17.99 1.16 -2.22
CA GLY A 23 -19.11 0.23 -2.24
C GLY A 23 -18.65 -1.23 -2.19
N GLU A 24 -19.40 -2.09 -1.50
CA GLU A 24 -19.10 -3.53 -1.40
C GLU A 24 -18.97 -4.19 -2.78
N GLU A 25 -19.86 -3.84 -3.72
CA GLU A 25 -19.82 -4.33 -5.10
C GLU A 25 -18.47 -4.07 -5.79
N PHE A 26 -17.92 -2.87 -5.61
CA PHE A 26 -16.62 -2.53 -6.18
C PHE A 26 -15.48 -3.31 -5.50
N LEU A 27 -15.51 -3.45 -4.17
CA LEU A 27 -14.51 -4.23 -3.45
C LEU A 27 -14.56 -5.72 -3.84
N ASP A 28 -15.76 -6.26 -4.04
CA ASP A 28 -15.94 -7.65 -4.46
C ASP A 28 -15.42 -7.87 -5.88
N GLU A 29 -15.73 -6.94 -6.80
CA GLU A 29 -15.16 -6.96 -8.15
C GLU A 29 -13.63 -6.86 -8.12
N PHE A 30 -13.08 -5.90 -7.36
CA PHE A 30 -11.64 -5.70 -7.20
C PHE A 30 -10.94 -6.97 -6.67
N LYS A 31 -11.54 -7.64 -5.67
CA LYS A 31 -11.01 -8.88 -5.09
C LYS A 31 -11.03 -10.08 -6.05
N ARG A 32 -11.70 -9.99 -7.20
CA ARG A 32 -11.63 -11.02 -8.25
C ARG A 32 -10.24 -11.10 -8.87
N ASP A 33 -9.53 -9.98 -8.96
CA ASP A 33 -8.22 -9.89 -9.60
C ASP A 33 -7.07 -9.67 -8.61
N PHE A 34 -7.36 -9.11 -7.43
CA PHE A 34 -6.39 -8.78 -6.38
C PHE A 34 -6.70 -9.49 -5.06
N ASP A 35 -5.66 -9.84 -4.31
CA ASP A 35 -5.85 -10.10 -2.88
C ASP A 35 -5.83 -8.74 -2.17
N PHE A 36 -6.78 -8.49 -1.27
CA PHE A 36 -6.95 -7.19 -0.63
C PHE A 36 -7.03 -7.31 0.88
N ASP A 37 -6.34 -6.42 1.59
CA ASP A 37 -6.44 -6.30 3.05
C ASP A 37 -6.26 -4.83 3.50
N VAL A 38 -6.49 -4.58 4.78
CA VAL A 38 -6.43 -3.25 5.38
C VAL A 38 -5.38 -3.22 6.49
N LEU A 39 -4.46 -2.27 6.41
CA LEU A 39 -3.59 -1.91 7.53
C LEU A 39 -4.35 -0.94 8.45
N PRO A 40 -4.73 -1.32 9.69
CA PRO A 40 -5.62 -0.52 10.54
C PRO A 40 -4.88 0.59 11.30
N ALA A 41 -3.92 1.26 10.66
CA ALA A 41 -3.19 2.38 11.25
C ALA A 41 -3.91 3.71 10.99
N THR A 42 -3.91 4.60 11.98
CA THR A 42 -4.62 5.89 11.94
C THR A 42 -3.69 7.11 11.93
N ASN A 43 -2.38 6.90 12.09
CA ASN A 43 -1.36 7.95 12.13
C ASN A 43 0.03 7.39 11.80
N ARG A 44 1.00 8.28 11.62
CA ARG A 44 2.40 7.95 11.27
C ARG A 44 3.00 6.90 12.20
N LYS A 45 2.91 7.12 13.51
CA LYS A 45 3.53 6.25 14.52
C LYS A 45 2.97 4.83 14.43
N GLU A 46 1.65 4.70 14.36
CA GLU A 46 0.99 3.40 14.19
C GLU A 46 1.39 2.73 12.89
N THR A 47 1.51 3.48 11.79
CA THR A 47 1.94 2.92 10.51
C THR A 47 3.38 2.39 10.60
N GLN A 48 4.30 3.13 11.23
CA GLN A 48 5.68 2.68 11.43
C GLN A 48 5.77 1.40 12.27
N GLU A 49 4.92 1.28 13.29
CA GLU A 49 4.87 0.09 14.14
C GLU A 49 4.21 -1.11 13.43
N LEU A 50 3.07 -0.88 12.76
CA LEU A 50 2.21 -1.94 12.23
C LEU A 50 2.62 -2.41 10.84
N LEU A 51 3.08 -1.54 9.95
CA LEU A 51 3.38 -1.91 8.56
C LEU A 51 4.45 -3.02 8.47
N PRO A 52 5.61 -2.93 9.15
CA PRO A 52 6.61 -4.00 9.10
C PRO A 52 6.08 -5.31 9.70
N GLN A 53 5.31 -5.24 10.79
CA GLN A 53 4.70 -6.41 11.43
C GLN A 53 3.67 -7.07 10.52
N PHE A 54 2.87 -6.26 9.82
CA PHE A 54 1.86 -6.71 8.89
C PHE A 54 2.52 -7.49 7.74
N ILE A 55 3.56 -6.93 7.12
CA ILE A 55 4.32 -7.60 6.05
C ILE A 55 4.97 -8.89 6.55
N ALA A 56 5.57 -8.89 7.75
CA ALA A 56 6.23 -10.06 8.33
C ALA A 56 5.25 -11.22 8.64
N LYS A 57 4.01 -10.90 9.04
CA LYS A 57 2.96 -11.89 9.33
C LYS A 57 2.24 -12.40 8.09
N SER A 58 2.26 -11.63 7.00
CA SER A 58 1.53 -11.91 5.78
C SER A 58 2.49 -12.30 4.64
N ARG A 59 2.54 -11.48 3.59
CA ARG A 59 3.43 -11.61 2.45
C ARG A 59 3.79 -10.21 1.93
N PRO A 60 4.81 -10.08 1.06
CA PRO A 60 5.14 -8.78 0.45
C PRO A 60 3.94 -8.15 -0.24
N ILE A 61 3.80 -6.83 -0.06
CA ILE A 61 2.75 -6.01 -0.66
C ILE A 61 3.19 -5.61 -2.07
N ASP A 62 2.32 -5.81 -3.06
CA ASP A 62 2.58 -5.47 -4.46
C ASP A 62 2.07 -4.06 -4.80
N GLY A 63 1.01 -3.59 -4.12
CA GLY A 63 0.49 -2.22 -4.24
C GLY A 63 -0.11 -1.68 -2.93
N PHE A 64 -0.02 -0.37 -2.72
CA PHE A 64 -0.48 0.27 -1.49
C PHE A 64 -1.43 1.43 -1.79
N ILE A 65 -2.51 1.55 -1.01
CA ILE A 65 -3.53 2.58 -1.20
C ILE A 65 -3.51 3.53 0.00
N ILE A 66 -3.36 4.82 -0.27
CA ILE A 66 -3.44 5.90 0.71
C ILE A 66 -4.75 6.66 0.46
N ARG A 67 -5.62 6.65 1.47
CA ARG A 67 -6.94 7.30 1.40
C ARG A 67 -6.84 8.78 1.74
N MET A 68 -7.94 9.51 1.50
CA MET A 68 -8.11 10.89 1.94
C MET A 68 -7.94 11.04 3.47
N GLY A 69 -7.49 12.22 3.90
CA GLY A 69 -7.24 12.51 5.32
C GLY A 69 -5.82 12.13 5.75
N THR A 70 -4.84 12.53 4.93
CA THR A 70 -3.42 12.15 5.04
C THR A 70 -2.67 12.81 6.19
N ILE A 71 -3.09 14.00 6.63
CA ILE A 71 -2.39 14.83 7.62
C ILE A 71 -1.81 14.04 8.82
N PRO A 72 -2.51 13.07 9.44
CA PRO A 72 -1.95 12.31 10.57
C PRO A 72 -0.78 11.37 10.25
N TYR A 73 -0.55 11.09 8.97
CA TYR A 73 0.48 10.15 8.48
C TYR A 73 1.72 10.87 7.94
N GLU A 74 1.59 12.13 7.51
CA GLU A 74 2.60 12.85 6.75
C GLU A 74 3.94 13.01 7.50
N PRO A 75 5.06 13.10 6.77
CA PRO A 75 5.21 12.89 5.31
C PRO A 75 5.20 11.41 4.88
N PHE A 76 4.84 11.10 3.64
CA PHE A 76 5.01 9.76 3.06
C PHE A 76 6.39 9.61 2.42
N ASP A 77 7.36 9.23 3.25
CA ASP A 77 8.78 9.14 2.92
C ASP A 77 9.36 7.74 3.22
N GLU A 78 10.68 7.60 3.07
CA GLU A 78 11.41 6.36 3.35
C GLU A 78 11.21 5.84 4.78
N ASP A 79 11.16 6.75 5.76
CA ASP A 79 11.01 6.41 7.17
C ASP A 79 9.63 5.81 7.49
N LEU A 80 8.59 6.20 6.74
CA LEU A 80 7.25 5.65 6.90
C LEU A 80 6.99 4.41 6.03
N LEU A 81 7.42 4.47 4.76
CA LEU A 81 6.99 3.54 3.72
C LEU A 81 8.10 2.60 3.24
N GLY A 82 9.33 2.73 3.75
CA GLY A 82 10.48 1.94 3.32
C GLY A 82 10.28 0.42 3.44
N ALA A 83 9.46 -0.03 4.39
CA ALA A 83 9.11 -1.44 4.56
C ALA A 83 8.38 -2.05 3.34
N LEU A 84 7.80 -1.24 2.46
CA LEU A 84 7.14 -1.69 1.22
C LEU A 84 8.15 -2.15 0.15
N LEU A 85 9.40 -1.70 0.23
CA LEU A 85 10.43 -2.02 -0.73
C LEU A 85 11.09 -3.38 -0.48
N PRO A 86 11.61 -4.05 -1.52
CA PRO A 86 11.63 -3.63 -2.93
C PRO A 86 10.38 -4.09 -3.72
N THR A 87 9.37 -4.65 -3.04
CA THR A 87 8.30 -5.41 -3.72
C THR A 87 7.17 -4.53 -4.23
N CYS A 88 6.71 -3.57 -3.42
CA CYS A 88 5.61 -2.68 -3.80
C CYS A 88 6.02 -1.82 -4.99
N LYS A 89 5.19 -1.79 -6.02
CA LYS A 89 5.46 -1.06 -7.28
C LYS A 89 4.56 0.14 -7.52
N ILE A 90 3.43 0.20 -6.82
CA ILE A 90 2.42 1.25 -7.03
C ILE A 90 1.92 1.73 -5.67
N ILE A 91 1.91 3.04 -5.49
CA ILE A 91 1.23 3.71 -4.38
C ILE A 91 0.15 4.62 -4.95
N ALA A 92 -1.11 4.21 -4.79
CA ALA A 92 -2.25 5.00 -5.24
C ALA A 92 -2.75 5.89 -4.10
N SER A 93 -2.82 7.21 -4.34
CA SER A 93 -3.40 8.16 -3.39
C SER A 93 -4.77 8.64 -3.87
N ALA A 94 -5.70 8.80 -2.93
CA ALA A 94 -6.98 9.47 -3.17
C ALA A 94 -6.89 11.01 -3.04
N SER A 95 -5.74 11.54 -2.60
CA SER A 95 -5.48 12.99 -2.52
C SER A 95 -5.32 13.61 -3.91
N ALA A 96 -5.79 14.86 -4.07
CA ALA A 96 -5.53 15.65 -5.29
C ALA A 96 -4.14 16.32 -5.28
N GLY A 97 -3.64 16.64 -4.09
CA GLY A 97 -2.26 17.10 -3.88
C GLY A 97 -1.35 15.91 -3.55
N TYR A 98 -0.04 16.14 -3.69
CA TYR A 98 0.98 15.13 -3.40
C TYR A 98 2.24 15.71 -2.73
N ASN A 99 2.16 16.92 -2.16
CA ASN A 99 3.31 17.57 -1.51
C ASN A 99 3.83 16.80 -0.31
N GLU A 100 2.97 15.98 0.29
CA GLU A 100 3.28 15.11 1.40
C GLU A 100 4.05 13.85 1.00
N PHE A 101 4.16 13.53 -0.29
CA PHE A 101 4.86 12.34 -0.79
C PHE A 101 6.27 12.71 -1.24
N ASP A 102 7.27 11.94 -0.78
CA ASP A 102 8.63 12.02 -1.32
C ASP A 102 8.71 11.30 -2.67
N VAL A 103 8.25 11.99 -3.73
CA VAL A 103 8.18 11.46 -5.10
C VAL A 103 9.57 11.11 -5.64
N ASP A 104 10.61 11.86 -5.26
CA ASP A 104 11.98 11.58 -5.69
C ASP A 104 12.48 10.27 -5.09
N TRP A 105 12.22 10.02 -3.80
CA TRP A 105 12.50 8.74 -3.17
C TRP A 105 11.69 7.58 -3.75
N MET A 106 10.41 7.79 -4.06
CA MET A 106 9.56 6.73 -4.65
C MET A 106 10.07 6.33 -6.03
N THR A 107 10.29 7.30 -6.91
CA THR A 107 10.68 7.06 -8.30
C THR A 107 12.05 6.42 -8.42
N ARG A 108 13.05 6.84 -7.64
CA ARG A 108 14.39 6.20 -7.62
C ARG A 108 14.35 4.74 -7.15
N ASN A 109 13.31 4.35 -6.40
CA ASN A 109 13.09 2.99 -5.93
C ASN A 109 12.11 2.18 -6.82
N ASN A 110 11.75 2.71 -7.99
CA ASN A 110 10.79 2.11 -8.93
C ASN A 110 9.39 1.90 -8.34
N VAL A 111 8.94 2.87 -7.55
CA VAL A 111 7.56 3.01 -7.09
C VAL A 111 6.89 4.13 -7.87
N TRP A 112 5.69 3.85 -8.37
CA TRP A 112 4.86 4.78 -9.16
C TRP A 112 3.63 5.25 -8.40
#